data_AF-A0A523V9T8-F1
#
_entry.id   AF-A0A523V9T8-F1
#
_cell.length_a   1.000
_cell.length_b   1.000
_cell.length_c   1.000
_cell.angle_alpha   90.00
_cell.angle_beta   90.00
_cell.angle_gamma   90.00
#
_symmetry.space_group_name_H-M   'P 1'
#
loop_
_entity.id
_entity.type
_entity.pdbx_description
1 polymer ?
#
loop_
_entity_poly.entity_id
_entity_poly.type
_entity_poly.pdbx_seq_one_letter_code
_entity_poly.pdbx_strand_id
1 'polypeptide(L)' 'MEGNLRALKRVEYTKKLLDEIGIGSERLEFFHIAASEAPLIAEKAKEMTERAQELGPNPYRIQLQQESEKDKE' A
#
# COMPACT_ATOMS: atom_id res chain seq x y z
N MET A 1 4.92 -24.44 -4.85
CA MET A 1 4.34 -23.66 -3.73
C MET A 1 5.26 -22.57 -3.17
N GLU A 2 6.55 -22.49 -3.55
CA GLU A 2 7.47 -21.50 -2.95
C GLU A 2 7.20 -20.04 -3.34
N GLY A 3 6.50 -19.78 -4.45
CA GLY A 3 6.25 -18.42 -4.96
C GLY A 3 5.57 -17.52 -3.93
N ASN A 4 4.47 -17.99 -3.35
CA ASN A 4 3.69 -17.21 -2.38
C ASN A 4 4.48 -16.93 -1.10
N LEU A 5 5.27 -17.90 -0.62
CA LEU A 5 6.15 -17.72 0.54
C LEU A 5 7.23 -16.67 0.27
N ARG A 6 7.82 -16.67 -0.93
CA ARG A 6 8.80 -15.65 -1.34
C ARG A 6 8.14 -14.28 -1.49
N ALA A 7 6.92 -14.21 -1.99
CA ALA A 7 6.16 -12.97 -2.11
C ALA A 7 5.85 -12.39 -0.73
N LEU A 8 5.37 -13.20 0.22
CA LEU A 8 5.10 -12.78 1.60
C LEU A 8 6.36 -12.19 2.25
N LYS A 9 7.50 -12.87 2.17
CA LYS A 9 8.77 -12.36 2.70
C LYS A 9 9.18 -11.02 2.09
N ARG A 10 8.93 -10.82 0.79
CA ARG A 10 9.19 -9.54 0.12
C ARG A 10 8.26 -8.46 0.63
N VAL A 11 6.98 -8.75 0.81
CA VAL A 11 6.01 -7.79 1.36
C VAL A 11 6.39 -7.38 2.78
N GLU A 12 6.76 -8.33 3.64
CA GLU A 12 7.21 -8.04 5.00
C GLU A 12 8.46 -7.15 5.02
N TYR A 13 9.41 -7.41 4.14
CA TYR A 13 10.60 -6.57 3.99
C TYR A 13 10.25 -5.17 3.47
N THR A 14 9.40 -5.07 2.45
CA THR A 14 8.95 -3.78 1.91
C THR A 14 8.18 -2.98 2.95
N LYS A 15 7.33 -3.60 3.79
CA LYS A 15 6.65 -2.92 4.90
C LYS A 15 7.65 -2.18 5.80
N LYS A 16 8.75 -2.83 6.20
CA LYS A 16 9.82 -2.20 6.98
C LYS A 16 10.44 -1.00 6.26
N LEU A 17 10.73 -1.15 4.97
CA LEU A 17 11.27 -0.05 4.17
C LEU A 17 10.30 1.14 4.09
N LEU A 18 8.99 0.89 3.97
CA LEU A 18 7.97 1.94 3.94
C LEU A 18 7.90 2.71 5.26
N ASP A 19 8.09 2.05 6.40
CA ASP A 19 8.22 2.72 7.70
C ASP A 19 9.51 3.54 7.76
N GLU A 20 10.65 2.98 7.33
CA GLU A 20 11.96 3.65 7.34
C GLU A 20 11.98 4.94 6.52
N ILE A 21 11.28 4.96 5.38
CA ILE A 21 11.15 6.16 4.53
C ILE A 21 9.93 7.02 4.88
N GLY A 22 9.19 6.71 5.96
CA GLY A 22 8.06 7.54 6.40
C GLY A 22 6.82 7.55 5.49
N ILE A 23 6.66 6.55 4.61
CA ILE A 23 5.39 6.32 3.87
C ILE A 23 4.35 5.62 4.76
N GLY A 24 4.81 4.73 5.63
CA GLY A 24 3.98 3.89 6.50
C GLY A 24 3.70 2.51 5.90
N SER A 25 4.00 1.46 6.67
CA SER A 25 3.82 0.05 6.30
C SER A 25 2.35 -0.35 6.12
N GLU A 26 1.43 0.36 6.78
CA GLU A 26 0.00 0.13 6.72
C GLU A 26 -0.59 0.38 5.31
N ARG A 27 0.16 1.04 4.43
CA ARG A 27 -0.20 1.29 3.02
C ARG A 27 0.03 0.09 2.10
N LEU A 28 0.63 -0.99 2.59
CA LEU A 28 0.88 -2.22 1.83
C LEU A 28 0.23 -3.40 2.54
N GLU A 29 -0.48 -4.27 1.82
CA GLU A 29 -1.01 -5.50 2.40
C GLU A 29 -0.98 -6.68 1.40
N PHE A 30 -0.91 -7.90 1.92
CA PHE A 30 -0.91 -9.13 1.12
C PHE A 30 -1.97 -10.11 1.63
N PHE A 31 -2.80 -10.61 0.70
CA PHE A 31 -3.87 -11.55 1.00
C PHE A 31 -3.69 -12.84 0.20
N HIS A 32 -3.96 -13.97 0.84
CA HIS A 32 -4.12 -15.26 0.17
C HIS A 32 -5.61 -15.45 -0.12
N ILE A 33 -5.99 -15.51 -1.38
CA ILE A 33 -7.39 -15.69 -1.80
C ILE A 33 -7.44 -16.77 -2.88
N ALA A 34 -8.26 -17.79 -2.69
CA ALA A 34 -8.48 -18.84 -3.67
C ALA A 34 -9.39 -18.35 -4.81
N ALA A 35 -9.29 -18.99 -5.98
CA ALA A 35 -10.07 -18.58 -7.16
C ALA A 35 -11.60 -18.66 -6.96
N SER A 36 -12.07 -19.49 -6.02
CA SER A 36 -13.48 -19.63 -5.65
C SER A 36 -13.98 -18.58 -4.65
N GLU A 37 -13.10 -17.75 -4.08
CA GLU A 37 -13.41 -16.82 -2.99
C GLU A 37 -13.65 -15.39 -3.50
N ALA A 38 -14.40 -15.24 -4.60
CA ALA A 38 -14.71 -13.92 -5.17
C ALA A 38 -15.34 -12.92 -4.16
N PRO A 39 -16.24 -13.33 -3.24
CA PRO A 39 -16.75 -12.42 -2.22
C PRO A 39 -15.66 -11.85 -1.30
N LEU A 40 -14.64 -12.65 -0.98
CA LEU A 40 -13.52 -12.23 -0.13
C LEU A 40 -12.65 -11.17 -0.84
N ILE A 41 -12.49 -11.25 -2.17
CA ILE A 41 -11.81 -10.22 -2.96
C ILE A 41 -12.51 -8.87 -2.79
N ALA A 42 -13.85 -8.84 -2.90
CA ALA A 42 -14.62 -7.61 -2.76
C ALA A 42 -14.50 -7.03 -1.34
N GLU A 43 -14.53 -7.87 -0.31
CA GLU A 43 -14.31 -7.47 1.07
C GLU A 43 -12.92 -6.85 1.26
N LYS A 44 -11.85 -7.52 0.80
CA LYS A 44 -10.48 -7.02 0.97
C LYS A 44 -10.20 -5.77 0.15
N ALA A 45 -10.79 -5.63 -1.03
CA ALA A 45 -10.71 -4.39 -1.81
C ALA A 45 -11.38 -3.21 -1.08
N LYS A 46 -12.52 -3.46 -0.43
CA LYS A 46 -13.19 -2.45 0.40
C LYS A 46 -12.34 -2.06 1.60
N GLU A 47 -11.82 -3.03 2.35
CA GLU A 47 -10.91 -2.82 3.49
C GLU A 47 -9.67 -1.98 3.10
N MET A 48 -9.05 -2.29 1.96
CA MET A 48 -7.92 -1.52 1.43
C MET A 48 -8.31 -0.08 1.07
N THR A 49 -9.51 0.11 0.51
CA THR A 49 -9.99 1.43 0.11
C THR A 49 -10.29 2.31 1.33
N GLU A 50 -10.96 1.76 2.33
CA GLU A 50 -11.25 2.45 3.59
C GLU A 50 -9.95 2.88 4.29
N ARG A 51 -8.98 1.97 4.40
CA ARG A 51 -7.66 2.28 4.95
C ARG A 51 -6.95 3.38 4.16
N ALA A 52 -6.98 3.33 2.83
CA ALA A 52 -6.36 4.35 2.00
C ALA A 52 -7.02 5.73 2.19
N GLN A 53 -8.33 5.79 2.44
CA GLN A 53 -9.04 7.02 2.75
C GLN A 53 -8.64 7.57 4.13
N GLU A 54 -8.56 6.72 5.16
CA GLU A 54 -8.16 7.11 6.51
C GLU A 54 -6.72 7.65 6.56
N LEU A 55 -5.80 7.01 5.84
CA LEU A 55 -4.40 7.42 5.77
C LEU A 55 -4.17 8.65 4.90
N GLY A 56 -5.15 9.02 4.07
CA GLY A 56 -5.04 10.13 3.14
C GLY A 56 -3.95 9.94 2.06
N PRO A 57 -3.66 11.00 1.29
CA PRO A 57 -2.71 10.94 0.18
C PRO A 57 -1.28 10.60 0.65
N ASN A 58 -0.48 10.04 -0.26
CA ASN A 58 0.92 9.74 0.00
C ASN A 58 1.69 11.03 0.39
N PRO A 59 2.43 11.04 1.51
CA PRO A 59 3.17 12.21 1.99
C PRO A 59 4.08 12.84 0.93
N TYR A 60 4.76 12.03 0.12
CA TYR A 60 5.66 12.51 -0.93
C TYR A 60 4.94 13.11 -2.13
N ARG A 61 3.70 12.67 -2.39
CA ARG A 61 2.89 13.27 -3.47
C ARG A 61 2.56 14.72 -3.14
N ILE A 62 2.26 15.02 -1.88
CA ILE A 62 1.97 16.38 -1.42
C ILE A 62 3.22 17.26 -1.60
N GLN A 63 4.39 16.76 -1.20
CA GLN A 63 5.67 17.48 -1.33
C GLN A 63 5.98 17.81 -2.80
N LEU A 64 5.89 16.82 -3.70
CA LEU A 64 6.14 17.01 -5.13
C LEU A 64 5.17 18.02 -5.77
N GLN A 65 3.91 18.03 -5.34
CA GLN A 65 2.93 19.00 -5.83
C GLN A 65 3.30 20.43 -5.40
N GLN A 66 3.68 20.62 -4.14
CA GLN A 66 4.10 21.93 -3.61
C GLN A 66 5.38 22.45 -4.29
N GLU A 67 6.35 21.57 -4.58
CA GLU A 67 7.57 21.95 -5.31
C GLU A 67 7.25 22.37 -6.75
N SER A 68 6.37 21.63 -7.44
CA SER A 68 5.95 21.96 -8.81
C SER A 68 5.15 23.26 -8.93
N GLU A 69 4.56 23.74 -7.84
CA GLU A 69 3.85 25.01 -7.76
C GLU A 69 4.80 26.18 -7.49
N LYS A 70 5.84 25.97 -6.67
CA LYS A 70 6.89 26.98 -6.41
C LYS A 70 7.75 27.27 -7.64
N ASP A 71 8.04 26.28 -8.47
CA ASP A 71 8.82 26.47 -9.70
C ASP A 71 8.07 27.25 -10.80
N LYS A 72 6.76 27.50 -10.61
CA LYS A 72 5.91 28.26 -11.55
C LYS A 72 5.73 29.73 -11.16
N GLU A 73 6.22 30.12 -9.99
CA GLU A 73 6.16 31.48 -9.43
C GLU A 73 7.49 32.21 -9.64
#